data_AF-A0A8T3WV16-F1
#
_entry.id   AF-A0A8T3WV16-F1
#
_cell.length_a   1.000
_cell.length_b   1.000
_cell.length_c   1.000
_cell.angle_alpha   90.00
_cell.angle_beta   90.00
_cell.angle_gamma   90.00
#
_symmetry.space_group_name_H-M   'P 1'
#
loop_
_entity.id
_entity.type
_entity.pdbx_description
1 polymer ?
#
loop_
_entity_poly.entity_id
_entity_poly.type
_entity_poly.pdbx_seq_one_letter_code
_entity_poly.pdbx_strand_id
1 'polypeptide(L)'
;MVKIKKIALIIFLLVISLNLIYASIETDWIINEYNKRDRTIEDSALALLAVNKQIGSTSTLQPAATKLKNYLDSCAAANNCNNKDAALAIWALKESKDSSATLEAATNWLINSRTIFAPDTDADDWLVQIISSTSGNCVVNNTEARLDKTVQVSADYTPWISVKDLVTQNTNDLVIDCSSLNSTVNSISLIKKKTISNVVNYFIREEIQNQKSVTVQLGVTCWGATYRSICNQDITSYVLLALSKQGKNPDPSWLEQQKSSPFHAAVLYELTKNQIYISELQASQSSSGFWQPVDVGTASLIYSFMPQEHASAKKALAWIQSQRAQEGCWPAPSNLCNLKSTASAVYSTQQAGQQENVTSSQAQTDITELEDCDEPCLDKDGCICPANCKRQSIVEDETCEGPKITARQPIGTYCITESVCDGQLDELGRCIDIPGDSCPKVGDGLECNNDGFCDALEGCSCTDCSDQAECTLVDEKEKKELDKKDKGEKIEDEEGTSTLFWLLMVIAALIALVGGSYLAYKKGLIKFKKKPTPEYKPRMKTPQELKTQQSYQPKMRPAQKQHPVKKFLNNELDKSIDELEKILKD
;
A
#
# COMPACT_ATOMS: atom_id res chain seq x y z
N MET A 1 -31.34 -35.33 23.00
CA MET A 1 -30.79 -34.51 21.89
C MET A 1 -31.37 -33.09 21.78
N VAL A 2 -32.68 -32.86 21.92
CA VAL A 2 -33.31 -31.52 21.72
C VAL A 2 -32.82 -30.44 22.69
N LYS A 3 -32.47 -30.79 23.95
CA LYS A 3 -31.96 -29.82 24.95
C LYS A 3 -30.55 -29.29 24.65
N ILE A 4 -29.68 -30.10 24.04
CA ILE A 4 -28.29 -29.71 23.72
C ILE A 4 -28.26 -28.69 22.57
N LYS A 5 -29.10 -28.89 21.54
CA LYS A 5 -29.24 -27.92 20.43
C LYS A 5 -29.72 -26.54 20.89
N LYS A 6 -30.63 -26.48 21.88
CA LYS A 6 -31.12 -25.20 22.43
C LYS A 6 -30.06 -24.45 23.23
N ILE A 7 -29.23 -25.15 24.00
CA ILE A 7 -28.14 -24.53 24.77
C ILE A 7 -27.05 -24.00 23.82
N ALA A 8 -26.67 -24.77 22.81
CA ALA A 8 -25.70 -24.32 21.80
C ALA A 8 -26.20 -23.08 21.03
N LEU A 9 -27.49 -23.04 20.65
CA LEU A 9 -28.10 -21.88 20.00
C LEU A 9 -28.08 -20.63 20.92
N ILE A 10 -28.38 -20.79 22.21
CA ILE A 10 -28.35 -19.67 23.16
C ILE A 10 -26.93 -19.15 23.35
N ILE A 11 -25.94 -20.03 23.48
CA ILE A 11 -24.52 -19.63 23.58
C ILE A 11 -24.07 -18.92 22.31
N PHE A 12 -24.44 -19.44 21.13
CA PHE A 12 -24.11 -18.82 19.84
C PHE A 12 -24.75 -17.42 19.71
N LEU A 13 -26.03 -17.27 20.09
CA LEU A 13 -26.69 -15.97 20.14
C LEU A 13 -26.04 -15.02 21.15
N LEU A 14 -25.59 -15.52 22.31
CA LEU A 14 -24.89 -14.73 23.32
C LEU A 14 -23.55 -14.23 22.80
N VAL A 15 -22.77 -15.09 22.13
CA VAL A 15 -21.50 -14.73 21.48
C VAL A 15 -21.72 -13.71 20.36
N ILE A 16 -22.75 -13.89 19.51
CA ILE A 16 -23.11 -12.89 18.48
C ILE A 16 -23.49 -11.56 19.12
N SER A 17 -24.32 -11.58 20.16
CA SER A 17 -24.75 -10.36 20.84
C SER A 17 -23.60 -9.65 21.55
N LEU A 18 -22.67 -10.37 22.17
CA LEU A 18 -21.45 -9.80 22.74
C LEU A 18 -20.59 -9.15 21.65
N ASN A 19 -20.36 -9.82 20.52
CA ASN A 19 -19.59 -9.26 19.41
C ASN A 19 -20.24 -7.99 18.82
N LEU A 20 -21.58 -7.95 18.73
CA LEU A 20 -22.32 -6.75 18.30
C LEU A 20 -22.20 -5.59 19.29
N ILE A 21 -22.19 -5.87 20.60
CA ILE A 21 -22.04 -4.85 21.64
C ILE A 21 -20.60 -4.30 21.65
N TYR A 22 -19.58 -5.15 21.49
CA TYR A 22 -18.20 -4.66 21.47
C TYR A 22 -17.95 -3.72 20.29
N ALA A 23 -18.37 -4.11 19.09
CA ALA A 23 -18.28 -3.29 17.88
C ALA A 23 -18.85 -1.87 18.08
N SER A 24 -19.97 -1.73 18.81
CA SER A 24 -20.57 -0.40 19.03
C SER A 24 -19.68 0.55 19.85
N ILE A 25 -18.81 0.05 20.73
CA ILE A 25 -18.03 0.90 21.64
C ILE A 25 -16.98 1.69 20.86
N GLU A 26 -16.26 1.05 19.93
CA GLU A 26 -15.23 1.75 19.17
C GLU A 26 -15.84 2.73 18.17
N THR A 27 -16.96 2.37 17.51
CA THR A 27 -17.66 3.28 16.60
C THR A 27 -18.19 4.51 17.33
N ASP A 28 -18.83 4.30 18.48
CA ASP A 28 -19.35 5.38 19.31
C ASP A 28 -18.21 6.28 19.79
N TRP A 29 -17.05 5.71 20.14
CA TRP A 29 -15.87 6.48 20.47
C TRP A 29 -15.41 7.33 19.29
N ILE A 30 -15.30 6.77 18.08
CA ILE A 30 -14.90 7.50 16.85
C ILE A 30 -15.87 8.66 16.58
N ILE A 31 -17.18 8.41 16.63
CA ILE A 31 -18.21 9.43 16.39
C ILE A 31 -18.14 10.54 17.43
N ASN A 32 -18.06 10.18 18.72
CA ASN A 32 -17.97 11.13 19.80
C ASN A 32 -16.68 11.96 19.72
N GLU A 33 -15.54 11.33 19.43
CA GLU A 33 -14.27 12.01 19.31
C GLU A 33 -14.27 12.94 18.09
N TYR A 34 -14.73 12.47 16.92
CA TYR A 34 -14.87 13.30 15.72
C TYR A 34 -15.65 14.59 16.01
N ASN A 35 -16.79 14.49 16.71
CA ASN A 35 -17.66 15.63 16.99
C ASN A 35 -17.14 16.64 18.03
N LYS A 36 -16.06 16.36 18.78
CA LYS A 36 -15.54 17.26 19.82
C LYS A 36 -14.77 18.47 19.29
N ARG A 37 -14.18 18.39 18.10
CA ARG A 37 -13.23 19.39 17.57
C ARG A 37 -13.30 19.46 16.07
N ASP A 38 -12.80 20.54 15.49
CA ASP A 38 -12.56 20.59 14.05
C ASP A 38 -11.43 19.60 13.70
N ARG A 39 -11.74 18.63 12.84
CA ARG A 39 -10.85 17.52 12.47
C ARG A 39 -10.08 17.79 11.20
N THR A 40 -8.94 17.14 10.99
CA THR A 40 -8.24 17.23 9.70
C THR A 40 -9.03 16.49 8.60
N ILE A 41 -8.66 16.67 7.34
CA ILE A 41 -9.24 15.89 6.22
C ILE A 41 -8.90 14.41 6.39
N GLU A 42 -7.65 14.09 6.72
CA GLU A 42 -7.21 12.73 7.08
C GLU A 42 -8.07 12.10 8.20
N ASP A 43 -8.27 12.80 9.31
CA ASP A 43 -9.13 12.31 10.42
C ASP A 43 -10.56 12.05 9.97
N SER A 44 -11.12 12.94 9.12
CA SER A 44 -12.49 12.84 8.62
C SER A 44 -12.65 11.65 7.67
N ALA A 45 -11.68 11.43 6.79
CA ALA A 45 -11.66 10.32 5.85
C ALA A 45 -11.53 8.98 6.57
N LEU A 46 -10.59 8.85 7.50
CA LEU A 46 -10.40 7.60 8.25
C LEU A 46 -11.59 7.29 9.15
N ALA A 47 -12.16 8.28 9.83
CA ALA A 47 -13.37 8.08 10.63
C ALA A 47 -14.55 7.61 9.76
N LEU A 48 -14.74 8.22 8.58
CA LEU A 48 -15.79 7.82 7.65
C LEU A 48 -15.58 6.39 7.14
N LEU A 49 -14.35 6.02 6.75
CA LEU A 49 -13.99 4.66 6.34
C LEU A 49 -14.32 3.64 7.43
N ALA A 50 -13.89 3.90 8.67
CA ALA A 50 -14.11 3.01 9.81
C ALA A 50 -15.61 2.80 10.11
N VAL A 51 -16.36 3.89 10.26
CA VAL A 51 -17.80 3.82 10.60
C VAL A 51 -18.62 3.20 9.47
N ASN A 52 -18.32 3.54 8.22
CA ASN A 52 -19.00 2.98 7.06
C ASN A 52 -18.74 1.48 6.94
N LYS A 53 -17.51 1.02 7.18
CA LYS A 53 -17.18 -0.41 7.20
C LYS A 53 -17.95 -1.16 8.29
N GLN A 54 -18.19 -0.51 9.42
CA GLN A 54 -18.78 -1.15 10.60
C GLN A 54 -20.30 -1.19 10.62
N ILE A 55 -20.95 -0.07 10.32
CA ILE A 55 -22.40 0.09 10.39
C ILE A 55 -23.04 -0.07 9.00
N GLY A 56 -22.27 0.06 7.92
CA GLY A 56 -22.80 0.08 6.55
C GLY A 56 -23.66 1.32 6.24
N SER A 57 -23.62 2.33 7.11
CA SER A 57 -24.35 3.59 6.95
C SER A 57 -23.45 4.79 7.22
N THR A 58 -23.56 5.78 6.35
CA THR A 58 -22.88 7.07 6.46
C THR A 58 -23.67 8.11 7.23
N SER A 59 -24.94 7.83 7.57
CA SER A 59 -25.84 8.80 8.22
C SER A 59 -25.24 9.38 9.50
N THR A 60 -24.50 8.57 10.25
CA THR A 60 -23.92 8.92 11.55
C THR A 60 -22.68 9.83 11.42
N LEU A 61 -22.00 9.81 10.27
CA LEU A 61 -20.88 10.69 9.93
C LEU A 61 -21.14 11.52 8.66
N GLN A 62 -22.40 11.87 8.40
CA GLN A 62 -22.75 12.78 7.31
C GLN A 62 -21.98 14.11 7.34
N PRO A 63 -21.70 14.72 8.52
CA PRO A 63 -20.85 15.91 8.58
C PRO A 63 -19.42 15.67 8.05
N ALA A 64 -18.86 14.47 8.24
CA ALA A 64 -17.56 14.11 7.67
C ALA A 64 -17.64 14.00 6.15
N ALA A 65 -18.62 13.27 5.61
CA ALA A 65 -18.82 13.16 4.16
C ALA A 65 -19.01 14.53 3.49
N THR A 66 -19.84 15.40 4.06
CA THR A 66 -20.03 16.78 3.56
C THR A 66 -18.74 17.59 3.61
N LYS A 67 -17.95 17.47 4.69
CA LYS A 67 -16.66 18.16 4.81
C LYS A 67 -15.67 17.72 3.75
N LEU A 68 -15.58 16.41 3.48
CA LEU A 68 -14.70 15.85 2.44
C LEU A 68 -15.10 16.35 1.05
N LYS A 69 -16.40 16.37 0.73
CA LYS A 69 -16.89 16.92 -0.55
C LYS A 69 -16.55 18.39 -0.72
N ASN A 70 -16.88 19.21 0.28
CA ASN A 70 -16.61 20.65 0.24
C ASN A 70 -15.11 20.93 0.11
N TYR A 71 -14.27 20.12 0.76
CA TYR A 71 -12.82 20.18 0.59
C TYR A 71 -12.41 19.93 -0.86
N LEU A 72 -12.85 18.80 -1.44
CA LEU A 72 -12.52 18.43 -2.82
C LEU A 72 -13.03 19.47 -3.84
N ASP A 73 -14.29 19.91 -3.72
CA ASP A 73 -14.87 20.93 -4.62
C ASP A 73 -14.06 22.23 -4.59
N SER A 74 -13.67 22.69 -3.40
CA SER A 74 -12.93 23.94 -3.22
C SER A 74 -11.48 23.83 -3.68
N CYS A 75 -10.79 22.77 -3.26
CA CYS A 75 -9.35 22.67 -3.46
C CYS A 75 -8.97 22.23 -4.89
N ALA A 76 -9.79 21.37 -5.52
CA ALA A 76 -9.52 20.88 -6.87
C ALA A 76 -9.69 22.02 -7.88
N ALA A 77 -10.73 22.85 -7.72
CA ALA A 77 -10.95 24.03 -8.54
C ALA A 77 -9.79 25.04 -8.45
N ALA A 78 -9.13 25.12 -7.29
CA ALA A 78 -8.00 26.02 -7.05
C ALA A 78 -6.62 25.39 -7.30
N ASN A 79 -6.55 24.12 -7.72
CA ASN A 79 -5.31 23.33 -7.83
C ASN A 79 -4.42 23.37 -6.57
N ASN A 80 -5.03 23.46 -5.39
CA ASN A 80 -4.30 23.62 -4.12
C ASN A 80 -4.60 22.51 -3.10
N CYS A 81 -5.24 21.40 -3.52
CA CYS A 81 -5.39 20.27 -2.62
C CYS A 81 -4.02 19.72 -2.21
N ASN A 82 -3.98 19.19 -1.00
CA ASN A 82 -2.94 18.25 -0.62
C ASN A 82 -3.30 16.89 -1.24
N ASN A 83 -2.40 16.28 -2.02
CA ASN A 83 -2.71 15.06 -2.76
C ASN A 83 -3.03 13.87 -1.84
N LYS A 84 -2.42 13.79 -0.64
CA LYS A 84 -2.74 12.73 0.34
C LYS A 84 -4.14 12.91 0.90
N ASP A 85 -4.48 14.12 1.31
CA ASP A 85 -5.82 14.44 1.84
C ASP A 85 -6.90 14.22 0.78
N ALA A 86 -6.63 14.63 -0.48
CA ALA A 86 -7.53 14.40 -1.59
C ALA A 86 -7.72 12.89 -1.87
N ALA A 87 -6.63 12.12 -1.90
CA ALA A 87 -6.68 10.67 -2.09
C ALA A 87 -7.50 9.96 -0.99
N LEU A 88 -7.24 10.31 0.28
CA LEU A 88 -8.00 9.76 1.41
C LEU A 88 -9.48 10.16 1.35
N ALA A 89 -9.79 11.42 0.99
CA ALA A 89 -11.16 11.88 0.82
C ALA A 89 -11.89 11.12 -0.29
N ILE A 90 -11.24 10.94 -1.46
CA ILE A 90 -11.78 10.18 -2.60
C ILE A 90 -12.01 8.72 -2.21
N TRP A 91 -11.06 8.09 -1.52
CA TRP A 91 -11.18 6.71 -1.04
C TRP A 91 -12.36 6.56 -0.07
N ALA A 92 -12.44 7.42 0.95
CA ALA A 92 -13.51 7.40 1.94
C ALA A 92 -14.90 7.60 1.31
N LEU A 93 -15.02 8.58 0.41
CA LEU A 93 -16.27 8.85 -0.29
C LEU A 93 -16.66 7.67 -1.19
N LYS A 94 -15.71 7.06 -1.90
CA LYS A 94 -15.98 5.89 -2.74
C LYS A 94 -16.52 4.70 -1.95
N GLU A 95 -15.87 4.34 -0.85
CA GLU A 95 -16.31 3.22 -0.03
C GLU A 95 -17.65 3.50 0.65
N SER A 96 -17.94 4.78 0.91
CA SER A 96 -19.28 5.22 1.35
C SER A 96 -20.37 5.19 0.28
N LYS A 97 -20.08 4.62 -0.91
CA LYS A 97 -20.98 4.54 -2.06
C LYS A 97 -21.39 5.90 -2.61
N ASP A 98 -20.52 6.90 -2.49
CA ASP A 98 -20.73 8.18 -3.14
C ASP A 98 -20.49 8.04 -4.65
N SER A 99 -21.39 8.63 -5.44
CA SER A 99 -21.33 8.65 -6.91
C SER A 99 -21.53 10.06 -7.46
N SER A 100 -21.20 11.09 -6.67
CA SER A 100 -21.38 12.49 -7.05
C SER A 100 -20.43 12.92 -8.17
N ALA A 101 -20.84 13.91 -8.95
CA ALA A 101 -19.97 14.54 -9.96
C ALA A 101 -18.70 15.14 -9.34
N THR A 102 -18.78 15.62 -8.09
CA THR A 102 -17.63 16.06 -7.29
C THR A 102 -16.57 14.97 -7.16
N LEU A 103 -16.97 13.72 -6.88
CA LEU A 103 -16.03 12.62 -6.71
C LEU A 103 -15.31 12.29 -8.02
N GLU A 104 -16.02 12.28 -9.15
CA GLU A 104 -15.42 12.03 -10.47
C GLU A 104 -14.50 13.20 -10.88
N ALA A 105 -14.93 14.44 -10.68
CA ALA A 105 -14.11 15.63 -10.96
C ALA A 105 -12.83 15.64 -10.11
N ALA A 106 -12.93 15.31 -8.82
CA ALA A 106 -11.77 15.20 -7.92
C ALA A 106 -10.84 14.04 -8.30
N THR A 107 -11.40 12.91 -8.76
CA THR A 107 -10.60 11.77 -9.24
C THR A 107 -9.81 12.15 -10.48
N ASN A 108 -10.44 12.82 -11.44
CA ASN A 108 -9.77 13.33 -12.64
C ASN A 108 -8.73 14.42 -12.31
N TRP A 109 -9.03 15.28 -11.34
CA TRP A 109 -8.06 16.23 -10.81
C TRP A 109 -6.84 15.52 -10.20
N LEU A 110 -7.04 14.46 -9.41
CA LEU A 110 -5.97 13.71 -8.77
C LEU A 110 -5.07 13.00 -9.78
N ILE A 111 -5.64 12.46 -10.86
CA ILE A 111 -4.88 11.92 -12.00
C ILE A 111 -4.00 13.01 -12.61
N ASN A 112 -4.57 14.19 -12.82
CA ASN A 112 -3.87 15.34 -13.44
C ASN A 112 -2.87 16.05 -12.52
N SER A 113 -2.94 15.79 -11.21
CA SER A 113 -2.02 16.34 -10.21
C SER A 113 -0.69 15.58 -10.14
N ARG A 114 -0.53 14.49 -10.91
CA ARG A 114 0.69 13.70 -11.04
C ARG A 114 1.91 14.56 -11.29
N THR A 115 3.06 14.18 -10.75
CA THR A 115 4.30 14.90 -11.01
C THR A 115 4.64 14.75 -12.48
N ILE A 116 4.66 15.88 -13.18
CA ILE A 116 5.12 15.92 -14.56
C ILE A 116 6.62 16.16 -14.50
N PHE A 117 7.37 15.60 -15.45
CA PHE A 117 8.72 16.06 -15.70
C PHE A 117 8.67 17.47 -16.28
N ALA A 118 8.34 18.43 -15.43
CA ALA A 118 7.83 19.72 -15.83
C ALA A 118 8.75 20.42 -16.84
N PRO A 119 8.21 21.12 -17.85
CA PRO A 119 8.93 22.12 -18.63
C PRO A 119 9.17 23.41 -17.82
N ASP A 120 9.40 23.31 -16.50
CA ASP A 120 9.31 24.43 -15.55
C ASP A 120 10.46 25.46 -15.67
N THR A 121 11.36 25.29 -16.63
CA THR A 121 12.30 26.35 -17.00
C THR A 121 12.25 26.55 -18.50
N ASP A 122 12.38 27.81 -18.95
CA ASP A 122 12.53 28.13 -20.38
C ASP A 122 13.72 27.40 -21.03
N ALA A 123 14.64 26.87 -20.21
CA ALA A 123 15.80 26.08 -20.61
C ALA A 123 15.51 24.58 -20.86
N ASP A 124 14.31 24.09 -20.51
CA ASP A 124 13.89 22.72 -20.79
C ASP A 124 13.22 22.64 -22.17
N ASP A 125 13.57 21.59 -22.92
CA ASP A 125 13.03 21.31 -24.25
C ASP A 125 12.72 19.81 -24.38
N TRP A 126 11.62 19.48 -25.05
CA TRP A 126 11.24 18.12 -25.38
C TRP A 126 11.56 17.87 -26.84
N LEU A 127 12.40 16.88 -27.12
CA LEU A 127 12.87 16.60 -28.47
C LEU A 127 12.45 15.21 -28.90
N VAL A 128 11.89 15.10 -30.09
CA VAL A 128 11.54 13.84 -30.74
C VAL A 128 12.52 13.58 -31.88
N GLN A 129 12.94 12.32 -32.02
CA GLN A 129 13.64 11.81 -33.21
C GLN A 129 12.88 10.61 -33.75
N ILE A 130 12.76 10.56 -35.07
CA ILE A 130 12.08 9.49 -35.79
C ILE A 130 13.01 8.98 -36.88
N ILE A 131 13.41 7.71 -36.77
CA ILE A 131 14.28 7.05 -37.73
C ILE A 131 13.43 6.06 -38.53
N SER A 132 13.38 6.25 -39.85
CA SER A 132 12.60 5.43 -40.77
C SER A 132 13.40 5.19 -42.04
N SER A 133 13.26 4.02 -42.66
CA SER A 133 13.84 3.73 -43.98
C SER A 133 13.11 4.44 -45.12
N THR A 134 11.95 5.07 -44.85
CA THR A 134 11.18 5.83 -45.83
C THR A 134 10.89 7.24 -45.32
N SER A 135 10.92 8.20 -46.24
CA SER A 135 10.52 9.58 -45.98
C SER A 135 8.99 9.71 -45.93
N GLY A 136 8.49 10.65 -45.13
CA GLY A 136 7.08 11.02 -45.10
C GLY A 136 6.74 11.83 -43.86
N ASN A 137 5.49 11.73 -43.39
CA ASN A 137 5.00 12.54 -42.29
C ASN A 137 4.69 11.68 -41.07
N CYS A 138 5.06 12.18 -39.90
CA CYS A 138 4.47 11.74 -38.64
C CYS A 138 3.73 12.90 -38.00
N VAL A 139 2.73 12.60 -37.18
CA VAL A 139 2.00 13.59 -36.40
C VAL A 139 2.30 13.35 -34.94
N VAL A 140 2.86 14.34 -34.26
CA VAL A 140 2.94 14.36 -32.80
C VAL A 140 1.70 15.08 -32.30
N ASN A 141 0.90 14.43 -31.47
CA ASN A 141 -0.39 14.90 -31.01
C ASN A 141 -0.43 14.90 -29.48
N ASN A 142 -0.83 16.03 -28.91
CA ASN A 142 -1.26 16.17 -27.53
C ASN A 142 -2.79 16.19 -27.53
N THR A 143 -3.39 15.05 -27.21
CA THR A 143 -4.85 14.87 -27.26
C THR A 143 -5.58 15.73 -26.22
N GLU A 144 -4.91 16.02 -25.11
CA GLU A 144 -5.44 16.72 -23.94
C GLU A 144 -5.50 18.22 -24.20
N ALA A 145 -4.47 18.78 -24.82
CA ALA A 145 -4.43 20.18 -25.23
C ALA A 145 -5.06 20.42 -26.62
N ARG A 146 -5.38 19.35 -27.35
CA ARG A 146 -5.83 19.39 -28.76
C ARG A 146 -4.83 20.14 -29.64
N LEU A 147 -3.55 19.85 -29.46
CA LEU A 147 -2.45 20.42 -30.23
C LEU A 147 -1.78 19.32 -31.04
N ASP A 148 -1.46 19.60 -32.30
CA ASP A 148 -0.70 18.68 -33.14
C ASP A 148 0.45 19.38 -33.86
N LYS A 149 1.45 18.59 -34.25
CA LYS A 149 2.58 19.02 -35.06
C LYS A 149 2.94 17.94 -36.05
N THR A 150 2.96 18.30 -37.33
CA THR A 150 3.47 17.41 -38.36
C THR A 150 4.99 17.48 -38.41
N VAL A 151 5.62 16.32 -38.25
CA VAL A 151 7.06 16.09 -38.35
C VAL A 151 7.36 15.52 -39.73
N GLN A 152 8.22 16.21 -40.49
CA GLN A 152 8.77 15.71 -41.74
C GLN A 152 9.91 14.73 -41.43
N VAL A 153 9.70 13.46 -41.75
CA VAL A 153 10.67 12.38 -41.58
C VAL A 153 11.45 12.21 -42.87
N SER A 154 12.77 12.30 -42.79
CA SER A 154 13.66 11.96 -43.90
C SER A 154 14.03 10.48 -43.82
N ALA A 155 14.32 9.87 -44.97
CA ALA A 155 14.85 8.52 -44.98
C ALA A 155 16.18 8.47 -44.21
N ASP A 156 16.35 7.41 -43.41
CA ASP A 156 17.53 7.05 -42.62
C ASP A 156 17.88 7.97 -41.44
N TYR A 157 17.59 9.27 -41.52
CA TYR A 157 17.90 10.19 -40.42
C TYR A 157 16.98 11.41 -40.41
N THR A 158 16.27 11.60 -39.29
CA THR A 158 15.59 12.85 -38.97
C THR A 158 16.31 13.52 -37.79
N PRO A 159 16.67 14.82 -37.87
CA PRO A 159 17.25 15.52 -36.75
C PRO A 159 16.27 15.61 -35.57
N TRP A 160 16.78 15.88 -34.37
CA TRP A 160 15.95 16.14 -33.20
C TRP A 160 15.04 17.35 -33.43
N ILE A 161 13.73 17.15 -33.25
CA ILE A 161 12.71 18.16 -33.45
C ILE A 161 12.11 18.54 -32.09
N SER A 162 12.13 19.83 -31.77
CA SER A 162 11.46 20.33 -30.58
C SER A 162 9.94 20.19 -30.71
N VAL A 163 9.33 19.60 -29.70
CA VAL A 163 7.88 19.49 -29.50
C VAL A 163 7.43 20.27 -28.26
N LYS A 164 8.25 21.21 -27.76
CA LYS A 164 7.92 22.05 -26.60
C LYS A 164 6.62 22.83 -26.77
N ASP A 165 6.30 23.23 -28.00
CA ASP A 165 5.05 23.87 -28.38
C ASP A 165 3.82 22.97 -28.20
N LEU A 166 4.00 21.65 -28.22
CA LEU A 166 2.94 20.69 -27.92
C LEU A 166 2.85 20.34 -26.44
N VAL A 167 3.91 20.53 -25.66
CA VAL A 167 3.93 20.16 -24.24
C VAL A 167 3.49 21.34 -23.37
N THR A 168 2.19 21.37 -23.07
CA THR A 168 1.63 22.20 -22.01
C THR A 168 1.92 21.62 -20.62
N GLN A 169 1.72 22.43 -19.57
CA GLN A 169 1.75 21.93 -18.19
C GLN A 169 0.78 20.76 -17.99
N ASN A 170 -0.33 20.66 -18.74
CA ASN A 170 -1.33 19.60 -18.59
C ASN A 170 -1.11 18.37 -19.47
N THR A 171 -0.01 18.34 -20.21
CA THR A 171 0.27 17.23 -21.13
C THR A 171 0.64 16.01 -20.34
N ASN A 172 -0.25 15.02 -20.41
CA ASN A 172 -0.02 13.76 -19.76
C ASN A 172 0.74 12.87 -20.73
N ASP A 173 0.24 12.73 -21.95
CA ASP A 173 0.77 11.84 -22.95
C ASP A 173 1.01 12.59 -24.29
N LEU A 174 1.95 12.10 -25.09
CA LEU A 174 2.15 12.51 -26.47
C LEU A 174 1.98 11.31 -27.38
N VAL A 175 1.07 11.40 -28.33
CA VAL A 175 0.89 10.37 -29.36
C VAL A 175 1.73 10.73 -30.57
N ILE A 176 2.71 9.91 -30.91
CA ILE A 176 3.52 10.04 -32.13
C ILE A 176 2.99 9.02 -33.13
N ASP A 177 2.22 9.49 -34.11
CA ASP A 177 1.62 8.68 -35.15
C ASP A 177 2.38 8.83 -36.48
N CYS A 178 3.06 7.77 -36.86
CA CYS A 178 3.79 7.60 -38.12
C CYS A 178 3.10 6.63 -39.07
N SER A 179 1.83 6.32 -38.88
CA SER A 179 1.09 5.34 -39.69
C SER A 179 1.00 5.73 -41.17
N SER A 180 1.21 7.02 -41.50
CA SER A 180 1.28 7.49 -42.89
C SER A 180 2.55 7.04 -43.63
N LEU A 181 3.54 6.51 -42.91
CA LEU A 181 4.73 5.92 -43.52
C LEU A 181 4.44 4.52 -44.06
N ASN A 182 4.86 4.30 -45.31
CA ASN A 182 4.67 3.04 -46.02
C ASN A 182 5.57 1.91 -45.49
N SER A 183 6.50 2.20 -44.59
CA SER A 183 7.35 1.21 -43.90
C SER A 183 7.10 1.23 -42.38
N THR A 184 7.60 0.20 -41.68
CA THR A 184 7.77 0.27 -40.23
C THR A 184 8.79 1.36 -39.89
N VAL A 185 8.55 2.08 -38.81
CA VAL A 185 9.52 3.04 -38.27
C VAL A 185 10.58 2.24 -37.52
N ASN A 186 11.86 2.51 -37.78
CA ASN A 186 12.96 1.80 -37.14
C ASN A 186 13.03 2.17 -35.66
N SER A 187 12.97 3.48 -35.36
CA SER A 187 12.88 3.96 -33.99
C SER A 187 12.13 5.29 -33.85
N ILE A 188 11.43 5.42 -32.73
CA ILE A 188 10.88 6.68 -32.22
C ILE A 188 11.52 6.92 -30.87
N SER A 189 12.22 8.04 -30.72
CA SER A 189 12.92 8.41 -29.50
C SER A 189 12.40 9.75 -28.99
N LEU A 190 12.05 9.82 -27.70
CA LEU A 190 11.73 11.05 -27.00
C LEU A 190 12.80 11.31 -25.94
N ILE A 191 13.42 12.50 -26.00
CA ILE A 191 14.39 12.94 -25.01
C ILE A 191 13.97 14.26 -24.37
N LYS A 192 14.33 14.42 -23.10
CA LYS A 192 14.23 15.68 -22.40
C LYS A 192 15.59 16.35 -22.34
N LYS A 193 15.71 17.54 -22.93
CA LYS A 193 16.86 18.43 -22.77
C LYS A 193 16.63 19.30 -21.54
N LYS A 194 17.61 19.33 -20.63
CA LYS A 194 17.55 20.12 -19.40
C LYS A 194 18.91 20.75 -19.09
N THR A 195 18.92 22.00 -18.64
CA THR A 195 20.16 22.66 -18.20
C THR A 195 20.29 22.56 -16.68
N ILE A 196 21.34 21.89 -16.19
CA ILE A 196 21.63 21.71 -14.75
C ILE A 196 22.98 22.35 -14.48
N SER A 197 23.02 23.36 -13.61
CA SER A 197 24.27 24.06 -13.24
C SER A 197 25.05 24.55 -14.47
N ASN A 198 24.36 25.17 -15.44
CA ASN A 198 24.90 25.63 -16.73
C ASN A 198 25.40 24.53 -17.69
N VAL A 199 25.12 23.25 -17.42
CA VAL A 199 25.43 22.12 -18.32
C VAL A 199 24.16 21.62 -18.98
N VAL A 200 24.16 21.52 -20.32
CA VAL A 200 23.06 20.92 -21.08
C VAL A 200 23.13 19.41 -20.97
N ASN A 201 22.10 18.81 -20.38
CA ASN A 201 21.93 17.38 -20.21
C ASN A 201 20.79 16.89 -21.08
N TYR A 202 20.92 15.68 -21.61
CA TYR A 202 19.89 15.01 -22.40
C TYR A 202 19.51 13.70 -21.70
N PHE A 203 18.22 13.55 -21.42
CA PHE A 203 17.67 12.39 -20.74
C PHE A 203 16.76 11.65 -21.71
N ILE A 204 17.11 10.41 -22.05
CA ILE A 204 16.23 9.54 -22.83
C ILE A 204 15.02 9.20 -21.98
N ARG A 205 13.82 9.42 -22.53
CA ARG A 205 12.58 9.00 -21.89
C ARG A 205 12.12 7.66 -22.40
N GLU A 206 12.00 7.59 -23.71
CA GLU A 206 11.46 6.42 -24.35
C GLU A 206 12.14 6.27 -25.70
N GLU A 207 12.48 5.03 -26.01
CA GLU A 207 12.98 4.63 -27.32
C GLU A 207 12.23 3.36 -27.70
N ILE A 208 11.55 3.43 -28.84
CA ILE A 208 10.61 2.39 -29.26
C ILE A 208 10.94 2.02 -30.67
N GLN A 209 11.06 0.72 -30.90
CA GLN A 209 11.47 0.18 -32.17
C GLN A 209 10.30 -0.52 -32.86
N ASN A 210 10.28 -0.45 -34.20
CA ASN A 210 9.36 -1.19 -35.05
C ASN A 210 7.86 -0.90 -34.81
N GLN A 211 7.52 0.29 -34.33
CA GLN A 211 6.14 0.72 -34.10
C GLN A 211 5.75 1.87 -35.03
N LYS A 212 4.53 1.85 -35.56
CA LYS A 212 4.00 2.95 -36.41
C LYS A 212 3.31 4.05 -35.63
N SER A 213 2.86 3.76 -34.41
CA SER A 213 2.24 4.73 -33.53
C SER A 213 2.62 4.41 -32.10
N VAL A 214 2.89 5.44 -31.30
CA VAL A 214 3.15 5.27 -29.87
C VAL A 214 2.55 6.41 -29.05
N THR A 215 1.97 6.07 -27.91
CA THR A 215 1.66 6.99 -26.82
C THR A 215 2.80 7.02 -25.81
N VAL A 216 3.49 8.15 -25.69
CA VAL A 216 4.57 8.39 -24.72
C VAL A 216 4.03 9.14 -23.52
N GLN A 217 4.20 8.61 -22.31
CA GLN A 217 3.79 9.29 -21.08
C GLN A 217 4.87 10.30 -20.63
N LEU A 218 4.50 11.57 -20.49
CA LEU A 218 5.39 12.64 -20.01
C LEU A 218 5.37 12.82 -18.48
N GLY A 219 4.36 12.23 -17.82
CA GLY A 219 4.25 12.20 -16.37
C GLY A 219 5.08 11.08 -15.76
N VAL A 220 5.55 11.28 -14.54
CA VAL A 220 5.89 10.15 -13.67
C VAL A 220 4.60 9.69 -13.02
N THR A 221 4.43 8.39 -12.86
CA THR A 221 3.35 7.77 -12.07
C THR A 221 3.59 7.92 -10.57
N CYS A 222 3.93 9.15 -10.15
CA CYS A 222 4.19 9.55 -8.78
C CYS A 222 3.44 10.86 -8.44
N TRP A 223 3.26 11.10 -7.15
CA TRP A 223 2.63 12.31 -6.62
C TRP A 223 3.43 12.88 -5.44
N GLY A 224 3.52 14.20 -5.39
CA GLY A 224 4.02 14.94 -4.24
C GLY A 224 2.92 15.52 -3.37
N ALA A 225 3.28 16.38 -2.41
CA ALA A 225 2.33 16.96 -1.45
C ALA A 225 1.24 17.83 -2.09
N THR A 226 1.57 18.57 -3.14
CA THR A 226 0.66 19.48 -3.85
C THR A 226 0.62 19.16 -5.34
N TYR A 227 -0.26 19.86 -6.07
CA TYR A 227 -0.41 19.73 -7.53
C TYR A 227 0.95 19.80 -8.23
N ARG A 228 1.32 18.71 -8.91
CA ARG A 228 2.56 18.56 -9.71
C ARG A 228 3.87 18.82 -8.97
N SER A 229 3.87 18.66 -7.64
CA SER A 229 5.08 18.79 -6.83
C SER A 229 5.99 17.55 -6.89
N ILE A 230 7.16 17.63 -6.24
CA ILE A 230 8.16 16.55 -6.18
C ILE A 230 7.56 15.26 -5.60
N CYS A 231 7.83 14.13 -6.26
CA CYS A 231 7.34 12.81 -5.84
C CYS A 231 7.58 12.52 -4.36
N ASN A 232 6.61 11.86 -3.71
CA ASN A 232 6.72 11.32 -2.37
C ASN A 232 6.10 9.91 -2.34
N GLN A 233 6.81 8.95 -1.74
CA GLN A 233 6.43 7.53 -1.77
C GLN A 233 5.13 7.26 -1.01
N ASP A 234 4.97 7.82 0.19
CA ASP A 234 3.74 7.66 0.99
C ASP A 234 2.54 8.26 0.27
N ILE A 235 2.68 9.50 -0.23
CA ILE A 235 1.59 10.19 -0.93
C ILE A 235 1.22 9.44 -2.20
N THR A 236 2.20 9.00 -2.98
CA THR A 236 1.98 8.16 -4.16
C THR A 236 1.23 6.89 -3.79
N SER A 237 1.58 6.24 -2.69
CA SER A 237 0.89 5.03 -2.20
C SER A 237 -0.60 5.29 -1.91
N TYR A 238 -0.93 6.38 -1.22
CA TYR A 238 -2.34 6.75 -0.98
C TYR A 238 -3.08 7.07 -2.28
N VAL A 239 -2.43 7.77 -3.22
CA VAL A 239 -3.04 8.12 -4.52
C VAL A 239 -3.32 6.87 -5.35
N LEU A 240 -2.33 5.98 -5.51
CA LEU A 240 -2.49 4.74 -6.26
C LEU A 240 -3.63 3.88 -5.65
N LEU A 241 -3.70 3.76 -4.33
CA LEU A 241 -4.82 3.08 -3.66
C LEU A 241 -6.17 3.74 -3.97
N ALA A 242 -6.27 5.07 -3.82
CA ALA A 242 -7.52 5.78 -4.06
C ALA A 242 -8.00 5.63 -5.51
N LEU A 243 -7.09 5.69 -6.48
CA LEU A 243 -7.38 5.47 -7.90
C LEU A 243 -7.82 4.02 -8.18
N SER A 244 -7.13 3.04 -7.60
CA SER A 244 -7.52 1.62 -7.68
C SER A 244 -8.93 1.39 -7.11
N LYS A 245 -9.25 1.96 -5.94
CA LYS A 245 -10.61 1.87 -5.34
C LYS A 245 -11.68 2.58 -6.17
N GLN A 246 -11.30 3.56 -7.00
CA GLN A 246 -12.17 4.17 -8.00
C GLN A 246 -12.34 3.31 -9.27
N GLY A 247 -11.74 2.13 -9.34
CA GLY A 247 -11.76 1.28 -10.52
C GLY A 247 -10.90 1.83 -11.66
N LYS A 248 -9.99 2.77 -11.36
CA LYS A 248 -8.92 3.13 -12.29
C LYS A 248 -7.83 2.05 -12.17
N ASN A 249 -7.04 1.85 -13.23
CA ASN A 249 -5.90 0.92 -13.22
C ASN A 249 -4.59 1.74 -13.15
N PRO A 250 -4.19 2.23 -11.97
CA PRO A 250 -3.02 3.08 -11.86
C PRO A 250 -1.74 2.23 -11.98
N ASP A 251 -0.74 2.74 -12.68
CA ASP A 251 0.57 2.10 -12.83
C ASP A 251 1.42 2.26 -11.54
N PRO A 252 1.83 1.15 -10.88
CA PRO A 252 2.64 1.20 -9.67
C PRO A 252 4.16 1.25 -9.92
N SER A 253 4.64 1.19 -11.17
CA SER A 253 6.05 0.97 -11.52
C SER A 253 7.02 1.93 -10.83
N TRP A 254 6.66 3.20 -10.69
CA TRP A 254 7.51 4.16 -9.98
C TRP A 254 7.62 3.82 -8.47
N LEU A 255 6.52 3.43 -7.83
CA LEU A 255 6.52 3.05 -6.43
C LEU A 255 7.31 1.76 -6.21
N GLU A 256 7.27 0.82 -7.15
CA GLU A 256 8.08 -0.41 -7.09
C GLU A 256 9.58 -0.12 -7.03
N GLN A 257 10.05 0.82 -7.84
CA GLN A 257 11.46 1.23 -7.88
C GLN A 257 11.87 2.07 -6.66
N GLN A 258 10.93 2.80 -6.07
CA GLN A 258 11.19 3.76 -5.00
C GLN A 258 10.72 3.27 -3.62
N LYS A 259 10.26 2.02 -3.48
CA LYS A 259 9.75 1.50 -2.22
C LYS A 259 10.83 1.52 -1.13
N SER A 260 10.49 2.13 0.01
CA SER A 260 11.38 2.27 1.16
C SER A 260 10.78 1.81 2.50
N SER A 261 9.49 1.45 2.55
CA SER A 261 8.76 1.19 3.79
C SER A 261 7.84 -0.03 3.64
N PRO A 262 7.53 -0.73 4.75
CA PRO A 262 6.55 -1.83 4.74
C PRO A 262 5.16 -1.39 4.25
N PHE A 263 4.76 -0.14 4.50
CA PHE A 263 3.51 0.40 3.98
C PHE A 263 3.49 0.37 2.44
N HIS A 264 4.60 0.73 1.78
CA HIS A 264 4.70 0.68 0.32
C HIS A 264 4.56 -0.76 -0.20
N ALA A 265 5.21 -1.74 0.43
CA ALA A 265 5.06 -3.15 0.05
C ALA A 265 3.61 -3.63 0.20
N ALA A 266 2.90 -3.23 1.27
CA ALA A 266 1.49 -3.56 1.44
C ALA A 266 0.58 -2.94 0.37
N VAL A 267 0.86 -1.69 -0.02
CA VAL A 267 0.15 -1.04 -1.13
C VAL A 267 0.43 -1.74 -2.45
N LEU A 268 1.70 -2.05 -2.74
CA LEU A 268 2.08 -2.77 -3.96
C LEU A 268 1.44 -4.15 -4.02
N TYR A 269 1.37 -4.87 -2.90
CA TYR A 269 0.60 -6.12 -2.82
C TYR A 269 -0.89 -5.88 -3.12
N GLU A 270 -1.52 -4.86 -2.54
CA GLU A 270 -2.93 -4.59 -2.77
C GLU A 270 -3.24 -4.32 -4.26
N LEU A 271 -2.33 -3.61 -4.94
CA LEU A 271 -2.47 -3.24 -6.35
C LEU A 271 -2.16 -4.38 -7.31
N THR A 272 -1.13 -5.19 -7.03
CA THR A 272 -0.59 -6.19 -7.98
C THR A 272 -0.93 -7.63 -7.62
N LYS A 273 -1.28 -7.90 -6.35
CA LYS A 273 -1.44 -9.23 -5.75
C LYS A 273 -0.18 -10.13 -5.85
N ASN A 274 0.99 -9.54 -6.11
CA ASN A 274 2.26 -10.26 -6.21
C ASN A 274 2.79 -10.69 -4.83
N GLN A 275 3.06 -11.99 -4.66
CA GLN A 275 3.50 -12.58 -3.39
C GLN A 275 4.87 -12.10 -2.90
N ILE A 276 5.73 -11.57 -3.79
CA ILE A 276 7.04 -11.01 -3.40
C ILE A 276 6.87 -9.95 -2.30
N TYR A 277 5.83 -9.12 -2.40
CA TYR A 277 5.56 -8.08 -1.40
C TYR A 277 5.08 -8.64 -0.05
N ILE A 278 4.41 -9.81 -0.04
CA ILE A 278 4.06 -10.51 1.21
C ILE A 278 5.32 -11.06 1.88
N SER A 279 6.24 -11.62 1.10
CA SER A 279 7.54 -12.09 1.62
C SER A 279 8.36 -10.94 2.22
N GLU A 280 8.37 -9.77 1.57
CA GLU A 280 9.02 -8.55 2.10
C GLU A 280 8.38 -8.06 3.40
N LEU A 281 7.04 -8.07 3.47
CA LEU A 281 6.31 -7.73 4.69
C LEU A 281 6.63 -8.71 5.82
N GLN A 282 6.69 -10.01 5.53
CA GLN A 282 7.03 -11.04 6.51
C GLN A 282 8.47 -10.89 7.03
N ALA A 283 9.43 -10.63 6.14
CA ALA A 283 10.84 -10.47 6.50
C ALA A 283 11.09 -9.22 7.37
N SER A 284 10.32 -8.15 7.14
CA SER A 284 10.43 -6.88 7.88
C SER A 284 9.55 -6.80 9.14
N GLN A 285 8.70 -7.80 9.39
CA GLN A 285 7.81 -7.83 10.55
C GLN A 285 8.58 -8.18 11.82
N SER A 286 8.33 -7.43 12.91
CA SER A 286 8.89 -7.75 14.21
C SER A 286 8.33 -9.05 14.79
N SER A 287 9.04 -9.64 15.75
CA SER A 287 8.56 -10.83 16.47
C SER A 287 7.21 -10.61 17.16
N SER A 288 6.93 -9.37 17.59
CA SER A 288 5.66 -8.99 18.19
C SER A 288 4.54 -8.74 17.17
N GLY A 289 4.83 -8.68 15.87
CA GLY A 289 3.82 -8.56 14.80
C GLY A 289 3.65 -7.17 14.18
N PHE A 290 4.46 -6.17 14.55
CA PHE A 290 4.40 -4.81 14.00
C PHE A 290 5.53 -4.53 13.01
N TRP A 291 5.44 -3.40 12.30
CA TRP A 291 6.47 -2.87 11.41
C TRP A 291 6.99 -1.52 11.94
N GLN A 292 8.20 -1.13 11.53
CA GLN A 292 8.73 0.20 11.84
C GLN A 292 8.18 1.25 10.85
N PRO A 293 7.87 2.48 11.33
CA PRO A 293 7.86 2.90 12.74
C PRO A 293 6.70 2.24 13.51
N VAL A 294 6.88 2.02 14.82
CA VAL A 294 5.85 1.43 15.71
C VAL A 294 4.62 2.34 15.80
N ASP A 295 3.71 2.18 14.85
CA ASP A 295 2.51 2.98 14.71
C ASP A 295 1.30 2.08 14.43
N VAL A 296 0.31 2.15 15.33
CA VAL A 296 -0.90 1.33 15.21
C VAL A 296 -1.66 1.65 13.93
N GLY A 297 -1.74 2.92 13.53
CA GLY A 297 -2.44 3.33 12.32
C GLY A 297 -1.85 2.67 11.07
N THR A 298 -0.53 2.73 10.93
CA THR A 298 0.22 2.16 9.81
C THR A 298 0.15 0.64 9.81
N ALA A 299 0.37 -0.02 10.95
CA ALA A 299 0.25 -1.47 11.04
C ALA A 299 -1.16 -1.96 10.73
N SER A 300 -2.19 -1.21 11.14
CA SER A 300 -3.60 -1.51 10.83
C SER A 300 -3.89 -1.41 9.33
N LEU A 301 -3.37 -0.37 8.66
CA LEU A 301 -3.52 -0.25 7.21
C LEU A 301 -2.79 -1.37 6.46
N ILE A 302 -1.55 -1.69 6.84
CA ILE A 302 -0.80 -2.84 6.28
C ILE A 302 -1.62 -4.11 6.42
N TYR A 303 -2.10 -4.41 7.64
CA TYR A 303 -2.93 -5.58 7.92
C TYR A 303 -4.21 -5.62 7.05
N SER A 304 -4.83 -4.48 6.76
CA SER A 304 -6.05 -4.42 5.94
C SER A 304 -5.85 -4.79 4.46
N PHE A 305 -4.61 -4.79 3.99
CA PHE A 305 -4.23 -5.12 2.62
C PHE A 305 -3.70 -6.56 2.47
N MET A 306 -3.34 -7.21 3.58
CA MET A 306 -2.77 -8.56 3.56
C MET A 306 -3.87 -9.64 3.45
N PRO A 307 -3.55 -10.83 2.90
CA PRO A 307 -4.43 -11.98 2.99
C PRO A 307 -4.55 -12.42 4.46
N GLN A 308 -5.78 -12.51 4.96
CA GLN A 308 -6.09 -12.64 6.39
C GLN A 308 -5.67 -14.00 6.97
N GLU A 309 -5.62 -15.02 6.13
CA GLU A 309 -5.14 -16.36 6.43
C GLU A 309 -3.63 -16.43 6.69
N HIS A 310 -2.87 -15.44 6.20
CA HIS A 310 -1.41 -15.44 6.27
C HIS A 310 -0.89 -15.28 7.71
N ALA A 311 0.21 -15.96 8.04
CA ALA A 311 0.77 -15.96 9.39
C ALA A 311 1.15 -14.56 9.88
N SER A 312 1.71 -13.72 9.00
CA SER A 312 2.04 -12.33 9.32
C SER A 312 0.80 -11.47 9.59
N ALA A 313 -0.31 -11.70 8.89
CA ALA A 313 -1.58 -10.99 9.15
C ALA A 313 -2.12 -11.34 10.54
N LYS A 314 -2.09 -12.62 10.92
CA LYS A 314 -2.48 -13.08 12.27
C LYS A 314 -1.64 -12.46 13.39
N LYS A 315 -0.31 -12.37 13.20
CA LYS A 315 0.59 -11.69 14.14
C LYS A 315 0.28 -10.19 14.26
N ALA A 316 0.05 -9.52 13.13
CA ALA A 316 -0.32 -8.12 13.11
C ALA A 316 -1.64 -7.86 13.83
N LEU A 317 -2.67 -8.68 13.58
CA LEU A 317 -3.95 -8.60 14.27
C LEU A 317 -3.79 -8.76 15.79
N ALA A 318 -3.05 -9.77 16.24
CA ALA A 318 -2.81 -10.01 17.66
C ALA A 318 -2.11 -8.82 18.32
N TRP A 319 -1.12 -8.22 17.64
CA TRP A 319 -0.46 -7.01 18.10
C TRP A 319 -1.39 -5.80 18.15
N ILE A 320 -2.15 -5.54 17.09
CA ILE A 320 -3.13 -4.44 17.05
C ILE A 320 -4.10 -4.60 18.20
N GLN A 321 -4.66 -5.79 18.42
CA GLN A 321 -5.58 -6.06 19.52
C GLN A 321 -4.94 -5.87 20.89
N SER A 322 -3.65 -6.22 21.07
CA SER A 322 -2.95 -6.01 22.34
C SER A 322 -2.72 -4.53 22.67
N GLN A 323 -2.77 -3.64 21.68
CA GLN A 323 -2.66 -2.19 21.88
C GLN A 323 -4.00 -1.53 22.27
N ARG A 324 -5.12 -2.27 22.25
CA ARG A 324 -6.44 -1.71 22.53
C ARG A 324 -6.57 -1.27 23.99
N ALA A 325 -6.91 -0.01 24.22
CA ALA A 325 -7.22 0.53 25.53
C ALA A 325 -8.61 0.08 26.03
N GLN A 326 -8.84 0.14 27.35
CA GLN A 326 -10.10 -0.30 27.97
C GLN A 326 -11.30 0.50 27.48
N GLU A 327 -11.08 1.75 27.08
CA GLU A 327 -12.10 2.67 26.57
C GLU A 327 -12.51 2.38 25.11
N GLY A 328 -11.97 1.34 24.47
CA GLY A 328 -12.28 1.00 23.08
C GLY A 328 -11.58 1.88 22.06
N CYS A 329 -10.38 2.35 22.37
CA CYS A 329 -9.57 3.17 21.46
C CYS A 329 -8.13 2.66 21.38
N TRP A 330 -7.41 3.11 20.36
CA TRP A 330 -6.00 2.76 20.16
C TRP A 330 -5.11 3.98 20.41
N PRO A 331 -4.06 3.83 21.24
CA PRO A 331 -3.14 4.91 21.52
C PRO A 331 -2.23 5.20 20.32
N ALA A 332 -1.82 6.47 20.24
CA ALA A 332 -0.63 6.86 19.49
C ALA A 332 0.65 6.47 20.26
N PRO A 333 1.86 6.61 19.68
CA PRO A 333 3.12 6.45 20.41
C PRO A 333 3.24 7.31 21.68
N SER A 334 2.45 8.39 21.80
CA SER A 334 2.34 9.21 23.00
C SER A 334 1.48 8.62 24.13
N ASN A 335 1.02 7.37 23.99
CA ASN A 335 0.11 6.66 24.91
C ASN A 335 -1.26 7.33 25.12
N LEU A 336 -1.64 8.25 24.24
CA LEU A 336 -2.96 8.88 24.24
C LEU A 336 -3.77 8.34 23.07
N CYS A 337 -5.03 7.97 23.32
CA CYS A 337 -5.95 7.59 22.26
C CYS A 337 -6.08 8.72 21.23
N ASN A 338 -5.88 8.38 19.97
CA ASN A 338 -6.05 9.30 18.86
C ASN A 338 -7.10 8.77 17.88
N LEU A 339 -7.70 9.69 17.13
CA LEU A 339 -8.75 9.35 16.17
C LEU A 339 -8.18 8.52 15.01
N LYS A 340 -7.01 8.92 14.48
CA LYS A 340 -6.33 8.24 13.39
C LYS A 340 -6.06 6.75 13.66
N SER A 341 -5.34 6.41 14.73
CA SER A 341 -5.00 5.01 15.01
C SER A 341 -6.25 4.18 15.34
N THR A 342 -7.20 4.76 16.08
CA THR A 342 -8.47 4.09 16.40
C THR A 342 -9.28 3.81 15.13
N ALA A 343 -9.43 4.80 14.25
CA ALA A 343 -10.17 4.64 13.00
C ALA A 343 -9.50 3.63 12.06
N SER A 344 -8.17 3.68 11.90
CA SER A 344 -7.43 2.68 11.12
C SER A 344 -7.56 1.26 11.70
N ALA A 345 -7.48 1.10 13.03
CA ALA A 345 -7.64 -0.20 13.69
C ALA A 345 -9.07 -0.75 13.50
N VAL A 346 -10.10 0.07 13.68
CA VAL A 346 -11.51 -0.34 13.45
C VAL A 346 -11.75 -0.69 11.98
N TYR A 347 -11.27 0.14 11.05
CA TYR A 347 -11.39 -0.12 9.61
C TYR A 347 -10.79 -1.47 9.21
N SER A 348 -9.63 -1.81 9.78
CA SER A 348 -8.85 -2.99 9.38
C SER A 348 -9.30 -4.29 10.06
N THR A 349 -9.55 -4.27 11.37
CA THR A 349 -9.81 -5.48 12.17
C THR A 349 -11.16 -6.15 11.90
N GLN A 350 -12.10 -5.44 11.26
CA GLN A 350 -13.40 -6.00 10.94
C GLN A 350 -13.38 -7.01 9.78
N GLN A 351 -12.33 -7.00 8.93
CA GLN A 351 -12.19 -8.01 7.86
C GLN A 351 -12.10 -9.44 8.41
N ALA A 352 -11.49 -9.64 9.58
CA ALA A 352 -11.33 -10.97 10.18
C ALA A 352 -12.64 -11.58 10.71
N GLY A 353 -13.67 -10.75 10.97
CA GLY A 353 -14.93 -11.22 11.56
C GLY A 353 -15.98 -11.71 10.56
N GLN A 354 -15.79 -11.50 9.25
CA GLN A 354 -16.79 -11.84 8.22
C GLN A 354 -16.50 -13.14 7.45
N GLN A 355 -15.38 -13.83 7.70
CA GLN A 355 -14.97 -14.98 6.90
C GLN A 355 -15.41 -16.36 7.45
N GLU A 356 -16.11 -16.41 8.60
CA GLU A 356 -16.66 -17.65 9.17
C GLU A 356 -18.19 -17.62 9.23
N ASN A 357 -18.87 -17.72 8.07
CA ASN A 357 -20.25 -18.23 8.03
C ASN A 357 -20.77 -18.60 6.63
N VAL A 358 -19.91 -19.04 5.72
CA VAL A 358 -20.40 -19.80 4.55
C VAL A 358 -20.48 -21.27 4.98
N THR A 359 -21.59 -21.60 5.63
CA THR A 359 -21.98 -23.00 5.82
C THR A 359 -22.25 -23.56 4.43
N SER A 360 -21.52 -24.62 4.07
CA SER A 360 -21.73 -25.40 2.87
C SER A 360 -23.17 -25.92 2.80
N SER A 361 -24.00 -25.23 2.02
CA SER A 361 -25.31 -25.77 1.64
C SER A 361 -25.08 -26.76 0.51
N GLN A 362 -25.16 -28.05 0.83
CA GLN A 362 -25.48 -29.08 -0.15
C GLN A 362 -26.84 -28.71 -0.79
N ALA A 363 -26.85 -28.46 -2.10
CA ALA A 363 -27.73 -29.15 -3.06
C ALA A 363 -27.70 -28.46 -4.43
N GLN A 364 -27.59 -29.31 -5.46
CA GLN A 364 -28.18 -29.19 -6.79
C GLN A 364 -27.69 -28.07 -7.72
N THR A 365 -26.94 -28.51 -8.75
CA THR A 365 -27.26 -28.32 -10.18
C THR A 365 -28.49 -27.42 -10.40
N ASP A 366 -28.43 -26.29 -11.11
CA ASP A 366 -28.07 -26.20 -12.52
C ASP A 366 -28.22 -24.72 -12.97
N ILE A 367 -27.46 -24.34 -14.01
CA ILE A 367 -27.62 -23.15 -14.88
C ILE A 367 -27.46 -21.74 -14.26
N THR A 368 -26.29 -21.13 -14.54
CA THR A 368 -26.20 -19.69 -14.80
C THR A 368 -25.51 -19.48 -16.15
N GLU A 369 -26.22 -18.84 -17.09
CA GLU A 369 -25.63 -18.16 -18.24
C GLU A 369 -24.57 -17.16 -17.75
N LEU A 370 -23.43 -17.13 -18.44
CA LEU A 370 -22.55 -15.98 -18.48
C LEU A 370 -22.02 -15.80 -19.91
N GLU A 371 -22.33 -14.62 -20.44
CA GLU A 371 -21.74 -13.98 -21.60
C GLU A 371 -20.23 -13.74 -21.40
N ASP A 372 -19.53 -13.71 -22.53
CA ASP A 372 -18.15 -13.28 -22.81
C ASP A 372 -16.99 -14.01 -22.09
N CYS A 373 -16.40 -14.97 -22.82
CA CYS A 373 -15.10 -15.55 -22.56
C CYS A 373 -14.09 -15.05 -23.60
N ASP A 374 -13.35 -13.99 -23.28
CA ASP A 374 -12.19 -13.52 -24.08
C ASP A 374 -10.85 -14.08 -23.57
N GLU A 375 -10.85 -15.12 -22.72
CA GLU A 375 -9.62 -15.80 -22.27
C GLU A 375 -9.46 -17.20 -22.90
N PRO A 376 -8.26 -17.54 -23.41
CA PRO A 376 -8.00 -18.87 -23.99
C PRO A 376 -8.03 -19.95 -22.90
N CYS A 377 -8.81 -21.01 -23.14
CA CYS A 377 -8.88 -22.16 -22.26
C CYS A 377 -7.55 -22.94 -22.30
N LEU A 378 -6.82 -22.94 -21.19
CA LEU A 378 -5.64 -23.78 -20.97
C LEU A 378 -6.07 -25.11 -20.31
N ASP A 379 -5.51 -26.23 -20.76
CA ASP A 379 -5.61 -27.49 -20.02
C ASP A 379 -4.59 -27.54 -18.86
N LYS A 380 -4.60 -28.65 -18.10
CA LYS A 380 -3.72 -28.83 -16.94
C LYS A 380 -2.23 -28.88 -17.29
N ASP A 381 -1.90 -29.01 -18.58
CA ASP A 381 -0.53 -29.08 -19.10
C ASP A 381 -0.13 -27.83 -19.90
N GLY A 382 -0.98 -26.78 -19.91
CA GLY A 382 -0.68 -25.47 -20.47
C GLY A 382 -0.77 -25.37 -21.99
N CYS A 383 -1.50 -26.27 -22.67
CA CYS A 383 -1.66 -26.21 -24.12
C CYS A 383 -2.78 -25.24 -24.55
N ILE A 384 -2.50 -24.42 -25.58
CA ILE A 384 -3.49 -23.52 -26.20
C ILE A 384 -4.34 -24.35 -27.17
N CYS A 385 -5.63 -24.55 -26.86
CA CYS A 385 -6.56 -25.17 -27.80
C CYS A 385 -6.92 -24.21 -28.95
N PRO A 386 -6.85 -24.62 -30.22
CA PRO A 386 -7.34 -23.80 -31.33
C PRO A 386 -8.86 -23.57 -31.20
N ALA A 387 -9.31 -22.40 -31.67
CA ALA A 387 -10.49 -21.65 -31.25
C ALA A 387 -11.91 -22.26 -31.44
N ASN A 388 -12.13 -23.58 -31.36
CA ASN A 388 -13.47 -24.18 -31.55
C ASN A 388 -13.78 -25.39 -30.62
N CYS A 389 -13.37 -25.38 -29.36
CA CYS A 389 -13.78 -26.41 -28.40
C CYS A 389 -15.20 -26.12 -27.85
N LYS A 390 -16.24 -26.64 -28.52
CA LYS A 390 -17.53 -26.89 -27.83
C LYS A 390 -17.39 -28.14 -26.98
N ARG A 391 -17.59 -27.98 -25.67
CA ARG A 391 -17.53 -29.06 -24.67
C ARG A 391 -18.74 -30.00 -24.84
N GLN A 392 -18.67 -30.94 -25.78
CA GLN A 392 -19.49 -32.15 -25.75
C GLN A 392 -18.60 -33.30 -25.30
N SER A 393 -18.96 -33.89 -24.16
CA SER A 393 -18.47 -35.16 -23.58
C SER A 393 -17.08 -35.60 -24.05
N ILE A 394 -16.05 -35.27 -23.29
CA ILE A 394 -14.72 -35.88 -23.44
C ILE A 394 -14.89 -37.37 -23.09
N VAL A 395 -14.80 -38.21 -24.12
CA VAL A 395 -14.45 -39.61 -23.99
C VAL A 395 -12.94 -39.65 -23.73
N GLU A 396 -12.53 -40.36 -22.68
CA GLU A 396 -11.12 -40.62 -22.36
C GLU A 396 -10.47 -41.31 -23.58
N ASP A 397 -9.39 -40.71 -24.12
CA ASP A 397 -8.33 -41.34 -24.97
C ASP A 397 -7.91 -40.62 -26.28
N GLU A 398 -8.25 -39.36 -26.54
CA GLU A 398 -7.62 -38.61 -27.66
C GLU A 398 -6.55 -37.61 -27.16
N THR A 399 -5.28 -38.02 -27.25
CA THR A 399 -4.12 -37.14 -27.06
C THR A 399 -3.79 -36.40 -28.36
N CYS A 400 -3.81 -35.06 -28.34
CA CYS A 400 -3.35 -34.23 -29.46
C CYS A 400 -1.83 -34.36 -29.66
N GLU A 401 -1.40 -35.07 -30.71
CA GLU A 401 0.00 -35.13 -31.13
C GLU A 401 0.42 -33.82 -31.82
N GLY A 402 0.92 -32.87 -31.02
CA GLY A 402 1.73 -31.74 -31.49
C GLY A 402 3.23 -32.05 -31.43
N PRO A 403 4.08 -31.38 -32.24
CA PRO A 403 5.51 -31.66 -32.29
C PRO A 403 6.18 -31.45 -30.93
N LYS A 404 6.88 -32.49 -30.43
CA LYS A 404 7.68 -32.43 -29.19
C LYS A 404 8.79 -31.38 -29.33
N ILE A 405 8.63 -30.26 -28.65
CA ILE A 405 9.70 -29.28 -28.44
C ILE A 405 10.65 -29.87 -27.40
N THR A 406 11.72 -30.51 -27.85
CA THR A 406 12.86 -30.85 -26.99
C THR A 406 13.65 -29.57 -26.70
N ALA A 407 13.75 -29.25 -25.41
CA ALA A 407 14.33 -28.05 -24.79
C ALA A 407 13.37 -26.85 -24.68
N ARG A 408 12.63 -26.79 -23.55
CA ARG A 408 12.10 -25.52 -23.03
C ARG A 408 13.29 -24.62 -22.71
N GLN A 409 13.38 -23.46 -23.35
CA GLN A 409 14.23 -22.38 -22.85
C GLN A 409 13.59 -21.81 -21.58
N PRO A 410 14.33 -21.65 -20.48
CA PRO A 410 13.82 -20.92 -19.32
C PRO A 410 13.50 -19.48 -19.76
N ILE A 411 12.31 -19.01 -19.38
CA ILE A 411 11.91 -17.60 -19.48
C ILE A 411 11.81 -17.14 -18.03
N GLY A 412 12.96 -16.80 -17.44
CA GLY A 412 13.07 -16.42 -16.04
C GLY A 412 13.78 -15.08 -15.86
N THR A 413 13.46 -14.38 -14.78
CA THR A 413 14.19 -13.17 -14.35
C THR A 413 15.65 -13.51 -14.06
N TYR A 414 16.57 -12.66 -14.50
CA TYR A 414 18.00 -12.78 -14.23
C TYR A 414 18.25 -12.90 -12.72
N CYS A 415 19.15 -13.81 -12.35
CA CYS A 415 19.60 -14.02 -10.98
C CYS A 415 21.07 -14.47 -11.00
N ILE A 416 21.74 -14.41 -9.85
CA ILE A 416 23.12 -14.90 -9.69
C ILE A 416 23.05 -16.21 -8.90
N THR A 417 23.63 -17.27 -9.44
CA THR A 417 23.67 -18.60 -8.79
C THR A 417 24.59 -18.58 -7.56
N GLU A 418 24.53 -19.63 -6.72
CA GLU A 418 25.45 -19.79 -5.59
C GLU A 418 26.93 -19.88 -6.04
N SER A 419 27.18 -20.28 -7.29
CA SER A 419 28.51 -20.28 -7.93
C SER A 419 28.91 -18.92 -8.54
N VAL A 420 28.14 -17.86 -8.28
CA VAL A 420 28.36 -16.49 -8.80
C VAL A 420 28.30 -16.43 -10.33
N CYS A 421 27.42 -17.21 -10.94
CA CYS A 421 27.20 -17.21 -12.38
C CYS A 421 25.86 -16.59 -12.74
N ASP A 422 25.77 -16.12 -13.99
CA ASP A 422 24.54 -15.60 -14.57
C ASP A 422 23.53 -16.73 -14.74
N GLY A 423 22.39 -16.63 -14.05
CA GLY A 423 21.32 -17.62 -14.05
C GLY A 423 19.96 -17.00 -14.35
N GLN A 424 18.96 -17.87 -14.47
CA GLN A 424 17.55 -17.50 -14.58
C GLN A 424 16.73 -18.24 -13.54
N LEU A 425 15.69 -17.59 -13.00
CA LEU A 425 14.79 -18.26 -12.06
C LEU A 425 13.95 -19.32 -12.78
N ASP A 426 13.90 -20.54 -12.22
CA ASP A 426 12.95 -21.58 -12.63
C ASP A 426 11.52 -21.22 -12.17
N GLU A 427 10.52 -22.01 -12.60
CA GLU A 427 9.11 -21.84 -12.22
C GLU A 427 8.87 -21.95 -10.69
N LEU A 428 9.87 -22.40 -9.92
CA LEU A 428 9.85 -22.55 -8.47
C LEU A 428 10.69 -21.47 -7.76
N GLY A 429 11.21 -20.48 -8.48
CA GLY A 429 11.99 -19.37 -7.95
C GLY A 429 13.42 -19.74 -7.55
N ARG A 430 13.99 -20.82 -8.10
CA ARG A 430 15.40 -21.20 -7.90
C ARG A 430 16.24 -20.71 -9.06
N CYS A 431 17.38 -20.11 -8.75
CA CYS A 431 18.30 -19.64 -9.79
C CYS A 431 19.04 -20.81 -10.43
N ILE A 432 18.77 -21.06 -11.72
CA ILE A 432 19.43 -22.10 -12.53
C ILE A 432 20.36 -21.47 -13.55
N ASP A 433 21.54 -22.06 -13.73
CA ASP A 433 22.57 -21.60 -14.67
C ASP A 433 22.08 -21.66 -16.13
N ILE A 434 22.46 -20.67 -16.94
CA ILE A 434 22.09 -20.60 -18.35
C ILE A 434 22.98 -21.55 -19.15
N PRO A 435 22.43 -22.57 -19.84
CA PRO A 435 23.24 -23.52 -20.59
C PRO A 435 24.08 -22.82 -21.69
N GLY A 436 25.40 -22.81 -21.53
CA GLY A 436 26.34 -22.21 -22.50
C GLY A 436 27.17 -21.05 -21.94
N ASP A 437 26.85 -20.54 -20.75
CA ASP A 437 27.76 -19.64 -20.04
C ASP A 437 28.92 -20.40 -19.41
N SER A 438 30.09 -19.77 -19.36
CA SER A 438 31.35 -20.39 -18.93
C SER A 438 31.44 -20.55 -17.41
N CYS A 439 30.36 -21.03 -16.78
CA CYS A 439 30.28 -21.26 -15.36
C CYS A 439 31.12 -22.51 -14.99
N PRO A 440 31.95 -22.46 -13.93
CA PRO A 440 32.70 -23.64 -13.48
C PRO A 440 31.71 -24.71 -13.02
N LYS A 441 31.74 -25.89 -13.67
CA LYS A 441 30.96 -27.02 -13.19
C LYS A 441 31.49 -27.44 -11.83
N VAL A 442 30.61 -27.48 -10.84
CA VAL A 442 30.91 -28.11 -9.55
C VAL A 442 31.20 -29.58 -9.81
N GLY A 443 32.49 -29.94 -9.88
CA GLY A 443 32.96 -31.29 -10.20
C GLY A 443 34.10 -31.38 -11.22
N ASP A 444 34.43 -30.30 -11.94
CA ASP A 444 35.65 -30.27 -12.74
C ASP A 444 36.83 -29.93 -11.82
N GLY A 445 37.66 -30.93 -11.54
CA GLY A 445 38.79 -30.83 -10.63
C GLY A 445 39.79 -29.77 -11.08
N LEU A 446 40.31 -29.02 -10.11
CA LEU A 446 41.53 -28.23 -10.27
C LEU A 446 42.67 -29.17 -10.67
N GLU A 447 43.02 -29.19 -11.95
CA GLU A 447 44.29 -29.78 -12.39
C GLU A 447 45.41 -28.81 -12.01
N CYS A 448 46.23 -29.21 -11.03
CA CYS A 448 47.52 -28.57 -10.77
C CYS A 448 48.41 -28.77 -12.00
N ASN A 449 48.78 -27.68 -12.66
CA ASN A 449 49.86 -27.67 -13.62
C ASN A 449 51.21 -27.88 -12.89
N ASN A 450 52.13 -28.61 -13.54
CA ASN A 450 53.39 -29.13 -12.99
C ASN A 450 54.46 -28.07 -12.66
N ASP A 451 54.07 -26.81 -12.58
CA ASP A 451 54.89 -25.63 -12.34
C ASP A 451 54.69 -25.05 -10.93
N GLY A 452 53.84 -25.67 -10.10
CA GLY A 452 53.75 -25.33 -8.67
C GLY A 452 53.10 -23.97 -8.38
N PHE A 453 52.41 -23.39 -9.35
CA PHE A 453 51.61 -22.18 -9.20
C PHE A 453 50.15 -22.49 -9.53
N CYS A 454 49.25 -22.24 -8.57
CA CYS A 454 47.80 -22.22 -8.80
C CYS A 454 47.38 -20.78 -9.10
N ASP A 455 46.71 -20.54 -10.23
CA ASP A 455 46.06 -19.26 -10.53
C ASP A 455 44.78 -19.13 -9.69
N ALA A 456 44.91 -18.68 -8.44
CA ALA A 456 43.77 -18.30 -7.62
C ALA A 456 43.40 -16.83 -7.86
N LEU A 457 42.15 -16.59 -8.26
CA LEU A 457 41.50 -15.27 -8.20
C LEU A 457 41.57 -14.71 -6.77
N GLU A 458 41.62 -13.38 -6.68
CA GLU A 458 41.76 -12.59 -5.44
C GLU A 458 40.89 -13.12 -4.29
N GLY A 459 41.54 -13.64 -3.23
CA GLY A 459 40.89 -13.94 -1.95
C GLY A 459 41.31 -15.22 -1.24
N CYS A 460 42.04 -16.14 -1.89
CA CYS A 460 42.48 -17.39 -1.25
C CYS A 460 44.01 -17.44 -1.05
N SER A 461 44.42 -17.66 0.20
CA SER A 461 45.80 -17.94 0.60
C SER A 461 45.95 -19.44 0.89
N CYS A 462 46.54 -20.20 -0.02
CA CYS A 462 46.92 -21.59 0.23
C CYS A 462 48.34 -21.65 0.79
N THR A 463 48.49 -22.16 2.01
CA THR A 463 49.77 -22.55 2.61
C THR A 463 49.82 -24.07 2.61
N ASP A 464 50.83 -24.64 1.93
CA ASP A 464 51.11 -26.07 1.74
C ASP A 464 50.13 -26.89 0.88
N CYS A 465 50.53 -27.12 -0.38
CA CYS A 465 49.96 -28.15 -1.23
C CYS A 465 50.68 -29.49 -0.96
N SER A 466 50.15 -30.25 -0.01
CA SER A 466 50.48 -31.67 0.19
C SER A 466 49.18 -32.48 0.04
N ASP A 467 48.90 -32.92 -1.18
CA ASP A 467 48.02 -34.00 -1.70
C ASP A 467 46.72 -34.43 -0.99
N GLN A 468 46.27 -33.80 0.09
CA GLN A 468 44.98 -34.04 0.74
C GLN A 468 44.49 -32.75 1.42
N ALA A 469 43.75 -31.93 0.69
CA ALA A 469 43.02 -30.79 1.25
C ALA A 469 41.51 -30.99 1.03
N GLU A 470 40.80 -31.27 2.12
CA GLU A 470 39.34 -31.29 2.22
C GLU A 470 38.90 -29.91 2.75
N CYS A 471 38.10 -29.17 1.99
CA CYS A 471 37.59 -27.86 2.40
C CYS A 471 36.37 -28.03 3.33
N THR A 472 36.58 -28.02 4.64
CA THR A 472 35.49 -27.88 5.63
C THR A 472 35.28 -26.42 6.01
N LEU A 473 34.05 -25.93 5.84
CA LEU A 473 33.58 -24.67 6.41
C LEU A 473 33.54 -24.77 7.94
N VAL A 474 34.13 -23.78 8.60
CA VAL A 474 34.18 -23.64 10.05
C VAL A 474 32.82 -23.18 10.57
N ASP A 475 32.07 -24.09 11.21
CA ASP A 475 30.94 -23.76 12.07
C ASP A 475 31.42 -23.59 13.52
N GLU A 476 31.45 -22.36 14.02
CA GLU A 476 31.60 -22.09 15.46
C GLU A 476 30.26 -22.35 16.18
N LYS A 477 30.13 -23.53 16.79
CA LYS A 477 29.25 -23.74 17.96
C LYS A 477 29.98 -24.52 19.04
N GLU A 478 30.33 -23.83 20.12
CA GLU A 478 30.75 -24.44 21.37
C GLU A 478 29.66 -25.36 21.94
N LYS A 479 30.07 -26.61 22.17
CA LYS A 479 29.35 -27.65 22.91
C LYS A 479 29.76 -27.56 24.38
N LYS A 480 28.80 -27.69 25.30
CA LYS A 480 29.05 -28.35 26.59
C LYS A 480 28.04 -29.48 26.78
N GLU A 481 28.57 -30.69 26.75
CA GLU A 481 27.96 -31.93 27.22
C GLU A 481 27.90 -31.96 28.74
N LEU A 482 26.88 -32.62 29.31
CA LEU A 482 27.12 -33.65 30.33
C LEU A 482 25.92 -34.60 30.50
N ASP A 483 26.19 -35.86 30.15
CA ASP A 483 25.81 -37.15 30.76
C ASP A 483 24.35 -37.54 31.13
N LYS A 484 23.95 -38.65 30.47
CA LYS A 484 23.37 -39.92 30.99
C LYS A 484 22.21 -39.89 32.01
N LYS A 485 21.10 -40.55 31.64
CA LYS A 485 20.79 -41.94 32.06
C LYS A 485 19.45 -42.46 31.51
N ASP A 486 19.45 -43.76 31.25
CA ASP A 486 18.30 -44.65 31.08
C ASP A 486 17.08 -44.31 31.95
N LYS A 487 15.89 -44.40 31.35
CA LYS A 487 14.91 -45.46 31.63
C LYS A 487 13.67 -45.29 30.76
N GLY A 488 13.26 -46.38 30.11
CA GLY A 488 11.93 -46.46 29.52
C GLY A 488 10.86 -46.53 30.60
N GLU A 489 9.75 -45.85 30.35
CA GLU A 489 8.48 -46.11 31.03
C GLU A 489 7.33 -45.67 30.11
N LYS A 490 6.41 -46.61 29.86
CA LYS A 490 5.11 -46.38 29.22
C LYS A 490 4.24 -45.60 30.20
N ILE A 491 3.57 -44.56 29.73
CA ILE A 491 2.40 -43.94 30.37
C ILE A 491 1.46 -43.55 29.21
N GLU A 492 0.53 -44.41 28.84
CA GLU A 492 -0.87 -44.41 29.31
C GLU A 492 -1.62 -43.11 28.94
N ASP A 493 -2.38 -43.24 27.85
CA ASP A 493 -3.49 -42.37 27.49
C ASP A 493 -4.51 -42.35 28.64
N GLU A 494 -4.75 -41.20 29.27
CA GLU A 494 -6.07 -40.83 29.80
C GLU A 494 -6.12 -39.35 30.25
N GLU A 495 -7.32 -38.78 30.18
CA GLU A 495 -7.78 -37.47 30.69
C GLU A 495 -8.08 -36.35 29.67
N GLY A 496 -9.01 -36.63 28.75
CA GLY A 496 -9.72 -35.64 27.94
C GLY A 496 -11.04 -35.12 28.54
N THR A 497 -11.24 -35.17 29.86
CA THR A 497 -12.55 -34.87 30.51
C THR A 497 -12.54 -33.70 31.50
N SER A 498 -11.38 -33.10 31.80
CA SER A 498 -11.27 -32.05 32.83
C SER A 498 -11.76 -30.66 32.39
N THR A 499 -11.56 -30.28 31.12
CA THR A 499 -11.91 -28.94 30.62
C THR A 499 -13.42 -28.69 30.51
N LEU A 500 -14.19 -29.73 30.16
CA LEU A 500 -15.65 -29.63 30.00
C LEU A 500 -16.37 -29.58 31.36
N PHE A 501 -15.81 -30.26 32.38
CA PHE A 501 -16.29 -30.15 33.76
C PHE A 501 -16.03 -28.76 34.35
N TRP A 502 -14.85 -28.18 34.07
CA TRP A 502 -14.50 -26.84 34.53
C TRP A 502 -15.40 -25.76 33.91
N LEU A 503 -15.70 -25.87 32.60
CA LEU A 503 -16.62 -24.96 31.90
C LEU A 503 -18.05 -25.02 32.49
N LEU A 504 -18.55 -26.23 32.78
CA LEU A 504 -19.88 -26.41 33.39
C LEU A 504 -19.96 -25.83 34.81
N MET A 505 -18.89 -25.91 35.59
CA MET A 505 -18.80 -25.29 36.91
C MET A 505 -18.90 -23.76 36.85
N VAL A 506 -18.21 -23.13 35.89
CA VAL A 506 -18.25 -21.67 35.70
C VAL A 506 -19.66 -21.19 35.30
N ILE A 507 -20.33 -21.92 34.40
CA ILE A 507 -21.71 -21.60 33.98
C ILE A 507 -22.68 -21.75 35.17
N ALA A 508 -22.54 -22.80 35.99
CA ALA A 508 -23.35 -22.99 37.18
C ALA A 508 -23.15 -21.86 38.21
N ALA A 509 -21.91 -21.39 38.39
CA ALA A 509 -21.59 -20.27 39.28
C ALA A 509 -22.22 -18.96 38.80
N LEU A 510 -22.21 -18.67 37.50
CA LEU A 510 -22.85 -17.48 36.93
C LEU A 510 -24.37 -17.50 37.08
N ILE A 511 -25.01 -18.65 36.87
CA ILE A 511 -26.45 -18.82 37.07
C ILE A 511 -26.81 -18.64 38.56
N ALA A 512 -25.98 -19.15 39.48
CA ALA A 512 -26.18 -18.97 40.91
C ALA A 512 -26.04 -17.49 41.34
N LEU A 513 -25.10 -16.74 40.76
CA LEU A 513 -24.92 -15.31 41.05
C LEU A 513 -26.09 -14.47 40.52
N VAL A 514 -26.52 -14.69 39.27
CA VAL A 514 -27.65 -13.94 38.69
C VAL A 514 -28.97 -14.32 39.36
N GLY A 515 -29.21 -15.62 39.58
CA GLY A 515 -30.40 -16.11 40.27
C GLY A 515 -30.47 -15.69 41.74
N GLY A 516 -29.33 -15.71 42.45
CA GLY A 516 -29.20 -15.26 43.84
C GLY A 516 -29.48 -13.77 43.99
N SER A 517 -28.95 -12.96 43.08
CA SER A 517 -29.18 -11.50 43.03
C SER A 517 -30.67 -11.16 42.82
N TYR A 518 -31.33 -11.87 41.90
CA TYR A 518 -32.75 -11.67 41.61
C TYR A 518 -33.66 -12.10 42.77
N LEU A 519 -33.36 -13.23 43.43
CA LEU A 519 -34.11 -13.68 44.62
C LEU A 519 -33.90 -12.75 45.83
N ALA A 520 -32.69 -12.22 46.02
CA ALA A 520 -32.39 -11.25 47.08
C ALA A 520 -33.12 -9.90 46.85
N TYR A 521 -33.21 -9.46 45.59
CA TYR A 521 -34.00 -8.29 45.20
C TYR A 521 -35.50 -8.51 45.46
N LYS A 522 -36.06 -9.63 44.97
CA LYS A 522 -37.50 -9.95 45.13
C LYS A 522 -37.92 -10.16 46.58
N LYS A 523 -37.04 -10.71 47.43
CA LYS A 523 -37.30 -10.88 48.87
C LYS A 523 -37.04 -9.62 49.70
N GLY A 524 -36.69 -8.48 49.09
CA GLY A 524 -36.60 -7.19 49.79
C GLY A 524 -35.46 -7.09 50.81
N LEU A 525 -34.44 -7.95 50.70
CA LEU A 525 -33.29 -7.96 51.63
C LEU A 525 -32.30 -6.81 51.35
N ILE A 526 -32.37 -6.19 50.18
CA ILE A 526 -31.52 -5.05 49.80
C ILE A 526 -32.37 -3.77 49.86
N LYS A 527 -32.45 -3.14 51.03
CA LYS A 527 -32.99 -1.79 51.18
C LYS A 527 -31.95 -0.77 50.72
N PHE A 528 -32.05 -0.31 49.47
CA PHE A 528 -31.27 0.85 49.01
C PHE A 528 -31.68 2.08 49.83
N LYS A 529 -30.82 2.51 50.75
CA LYS A 529 -30.96 3.82 51.41
C LYS A 529 -30.84 4.89 50.31
N LYS A 530 -31.96 5.57 50.02
CA LYS A 530 -31.97 6.76 49.17
C LYS A 530 -30.97 7.77 49.75
N LYS A 531 -29.91 8.07 49.01
CA LYS A 531 -29.02 9.19 49.35
C LYS A 531 -29.83 10.49 49.21
N PRO A 532 -29.69 11.44 50.14
CA PRO A 532 -30.41 12.71 50.08
C PRO A 532 -29.96 13.51 48.86
N THR A 533 -30.93 14.05 48.13
CA THR A 533 -30.76 14.97 47.01
C THR A 533 -30.08 16.25 47.50
N PRO A 534 -29.00 16.72 46.86
CA PRO A 534 -28.40 18.00 47.23
C PRO A 534 -29.36 19.15 46.88
N GLU A 535 -29.66 19.96 47.89
CA GLU A 535 -30.49 21.15 47.82
C GLU A 535 -29.78 22.24 46.98
N TYR A 536 -30.42 22.64 45.88
CA TYR A 536 -29.91 23.67 44.97
C TYR A 536 -30.03 25.06 45.61
N LYS A 537 -28.90 25.67 45.98
CA LYS A 537 -28.85 27.10 46.35
C LYS A 537 -28.56 27.95 45.09
N PRO A 538 -29.49 28.81 44.64
CA PRO A 538 -29.22 29.74 43.55
C PRO A 538 -28.19 30.79 43.99
N ARG A 539 -27.05 30.85 43.29
CA ARG A 539 -26.11 31.97 43.38
C ARG A 539 -26.76 33.21 42.79
N MET A 540 -27.16 34.15 43.65
CA MET A 540 -27.47 35.52 43.24
C MET A 540 -26.20 36.15 42.64
N LYS A 541 -26.31 36.59 41.38
CA LYS A 541 -25.31 37.45 40.74
C LYS A 541 -25.42 38.85 41.33
N THR A 542 -24.32 39.32 41.90
CA THR A 542 -24.12 40.72 42.30
C THR A 542 -24.27 41.64 41.08
N PRO A 543 -25.05 42.73 41.14
CA PRO A 543 -25.13 43.71 40.05
C PRO A 543 -23.79 44.44 39.94
N GLN A 544 -23.12 44.34 38.80
CA GLN A 544 -22.00 45.22 38.46
C GLN A 544 -22.57 46.58 38.04
N GLU A 545 -22.10 47.62 38.71
CA GLU A 545 -22.38 49.02 38.41
C GLU A 545 -22.12 49.36 36.94
N LEU A 546 -23.08 50.08 36.35
CA LEU A 546 -22.90 50.84 35.12
C LEU A 546 -21.70 51.79 35.27
N LYS A 547 -20.63 51.56 34.51
CA LYS A 547 -19.64 52.59 34.20
C LYS A 547 -19.86 53.12 32.80
N THR A 548 -19.93 54.45 32.77
CA THR A 548 -20.19 55.40 31.70
C THR A 548 -19.33 55.18 30.44
N GLN A 549 -19.94 55.43 29.27
CA GLN A 549 -19.28 55.46 27.96
C GLN A 549 -18.05 56.38 27.98
N GLN A 550 -16.87 55.81 27.72
CA GLN A 550 -15.68 56.55 27.33
C GLN A 550 -15.33 56.24 25.87
N SER A 551 -15.07 57.35 25.16
CA SER A 551 -14.65 57.48 23.78
C SER A 551 -13.59 56.45 23.35
N TYR A 552 -13.80 55.89 22.16
CA TYR A 552 -12.91 54.96 21.47
C TYR A 552 -11.53 55.60 21.20
N GLN A 553 -10.46 55.00 21.72
CA GLN A 553 -9.09 55.20 21.24
C GLN A 553 -8.54 53.88 20.69
N PRO A 554 -7.88 53.89 19.53
CA PRO A 554 -7.31 52.68 18.94
C PRO A 554 -6.14 52.17 19.80
N LYS A 555 -6.29 50.94 20.33
CA LYS A 555 -5.21 50.20 20.98
C LYS A 555 -4.12 49.87 19.95
N MET A 556 -2.95 50.48 20.08
CA MET A 556 -1.73 49.94 19.48
C MET A 556 -1.43 48.56 20.09
N ARG A 557 -1.24 47.56 19.23
CA ARG A 557 -0.81 46.22 19.64
C ARG A 557 0.59 46.31 20.28
N PRO A 558 0.83 45.69 21.44
CA PRO A 558 2.18 45.58 21.98
C PRO A 558 3.05 44.75 21.03
N ALA A 559 4.27 45.22 20.78
CA ALA A 559 5.27 44.52 19.97
C ALA A 559 5.48 43.10 20.51
N GLN A 560 5.22 42.10 19.67
CA GLN A 560 5.57 40.72 19.96
C GLN A 560 7.09 40.63 20.14
N LYS A 561 7.54 40.20 21.32
CA LYS A 561 8.94 39.85 21.56
C LYS A 561 9.29 38.73 20.58
N GLN A 562 10.14 39.04 19.60
CA GLN A 562 10.65 38.05 18.67
C GLN A 562 11.52 37.04 19.42
N HIS A 563 11.32 35.76 19.11
CA HIS A 563 12.10 34.64 19.65
C HIS A 563 13.59 34.83 19.33
N PRO A 564 14.52 34.57 20.27
CA PRO A 564 15.96 34.84 20.08
C PRO A 564 16.58 34.18 18.84
N VAL A 565 16.02 33.04 18.42
CA VAL A 565 16.42 32.31 17.19
C VAL A 565 16.12 33.12 15.93
N LYS A 566 15.03 33.89 15.90
CA LYS A 566 14.65 34.71 14.74
C LYS A 566 15.54 35.94 14.59
N LYS A 567 16.04 36.48 15.71
CA LYS A 567 17.02 37.58 15.71
C LYS A 567 18.39 37.11 15.22
N PHE A 568 18.78 35.87 15.54
CA PHE A 568 20.01 35.27 15.04
C PHE A 568 19.94 35.00 13.53
N LEU A 569 18.84 34.41 13.05
CA LEU A 569 18.63 34.15 11.62
C LEU A 569 18.60 35.42 10.77
N ASN A 570 17.96 36.49 11.26
CA ASN A 570 17.96 37.76 10.54
C ASN A 570 19.36 38.39 10.48
N ASN A 571 20.15 38.31 11.55
CA ASN A 571 21.52 38.81 11.54
C ASN A 571 22.45 38.01 10.60
N GLU A 572 22.30 36.69 10.52
CA GLU A 572 23.05 35.86 9.57
C GLU A 572 22.64 36.16 8.12
N LEU A 573 21.35 36.35 7.86
CA LEU A 573 20.83 36.67 6.53
C LEU A 573 21.31 38.05 6.05
N ASP A 574 21.25 39.07 6.89
CA ASP A 574 21.73 40.42 6.56
C ASP A 574 23.25 40.40 6.29
N LYS A 575 24.01 39.61 7.06
CA LYS A 575 25.45 39.46 6.85
C LYS A 575 25.81 38.75 5.55
N SER A 576 25.04 37.73 5.16
CA SER A 576 25.20 37.07 3.85
C SER A 576 24.85 37.98 2.68
N ILE A 577 23.86 38.87 2.84
CA ILE A 577 23.50 39.85 1.79
C ILE A 577 24.60 40.91 1.63
N ASP A 578 25.17 41.40 2.73
CA ASP A 578 26.29 42.35 2.68
C ASP A 578 27.57 41.75 2.06
N GLU A 579 27.85 40.47 2.31
CA GLU A 579 28.97 39.76 1.68
C GLU A 579 28.73 39.53 0.17
N LEU A 580 27.49 39.24 -0.23
CA LEU A 580 27.10 39.11 -1.63
C LEU A 580 27.20 40.44 -2.38
N GLU A 581 26.79 41.55 -1.74
CA GLU A 581 26.91 42.89 -2.31
C GLU A 581 28.36 43.33 -2.51
N LYS A 582 29.29 42.87 -1.66
CA LYS A 582 30.73 43.10 -1.86
C LYS A 582 31.27 42.35 -3.06
N ILE A 583 30.88 41.08 -3.23
CA ILE A 583 31.32 40.25 -4.37
C ILE A 583 30.77 40.78 -5.70
N LEU A 584 29.60 41.42 -5.70
CA LEU A 584 28.99 42.01 -6.90
C LEU A 584 29.56 43.39 -7.29
N LYS A 585 30.36 44.03 -6.42
CA LYS A 585 30.96 45.35 -6.67
C LYS A 585 32.46 45.28 -7.03
N ASP A 586 33.07 44.12 -6.91
CA ASP A 586 34.40 43.78 -7.46
C ASP A 586 34.22 43.07 -8.82
#